data_AF-H0EBG9-F1
#
_entry.id   AF-H0EBG9-F1
#
_cell.length_a   1.000
_cell.length_b   1.000
_cell.length_c   1.000
_cell.angle_alpha   90.00
_cell.angle_beta   90.00
_cell.angle_gamma   90.00
#
_symmetry.space_group_name_H-M   'P 1'
#
loop_
_entity.id
_entity.type
_entity.pdbx_description
1 polymer ?
#
loop_
_entity_poly.entity_id
_entity_poly.type
_entity_poly.pdbx_seq_one_letter_code
_entity_poly.pdbx_strand_id
1 'polypeptide(L)'
;MSTKKRNKAKRPGSPTHKRPEPASAARAEVVFDRIGRPEIDRILREQIGMSLAISVERSSVPAVQAFVDALEAEDDAVTAVREVEGELGIEPGAQELPELEPEQELKLLRADVDQERRIAEVDKRLLGICREALVTLDRRAVRAEKELEQAQRRTEQAQTQAGRHERRAEERVAESQQLRGRLDKAEAELESVRAELSKVRAHGEELADKLEDEAAAPAVPASTDGDVVELRARLAEREALLLDAHAEHERLEVALEAARRDVARLQHETGDEIVDGEDGEEPLPEVESVAEAVHVAAKRCSHLVFTERAFETAADSPFWRPDMILKDLVTLDKVAEAYLRPEGIGQPVGQLAQDLGLDWRSGVGEVWYGIHPNDYHFSHDGDTLRVAEHVRVANGAGAQRCARIYCAFHPGPTPDNDLPRGVYVGPVGRKLPDSTTG
;
A
#
# COMPACT_ATOMS: atom_id res chain seq x y z
N MET A 1 -43.48 34.39 -23.36
CA MET A 1 -42.05 34.14 -23.05
C MET A 1 -41.67 32.82 -23.72
N SER A 2 -40.83 32.89 -24.76
CA SER A 2 -40.54 31.78 -25.67
C SER A 2 -39.22 31.10 -25.32
N THR A 3 -39.26 29.81 -24.97
CA THR A 3 -38.09 29.01 -24.60
C THR A 3 -37.45 28.40 -25.85
N LYS A 4 -36.32 28.97 -26.29
CA LYS A 4 -35.47 28.45 -27.37
C LYS A 4 -34.72 27.19 -26.91
N LYS A 5 -35.06 26.03 -27.49
CA LYS A 5 -34.25 24.80 -27.44
C LYS A 5 -32.96 25.00 -28.24
N ARG A 6 -31.81 24.83 -27.59
CA ARG A 6 -30.47 24.79 -28.21
C ARG A 6 -30.16 23.37 -28.67
N ASN A 7 -30.02 23.19 -29.99
CA ASN A 7 -29.53 21.96 -30.61
C ASN A 7 -28.02 21.78 -30.33
N LYS A 8 -27.64 20.61 -29.81
CA LYS A 8 -26.24 20.21 -29.61
C LYS A 8 -25.73 19.53 -30.89
N ALA A 9 -24.68 20.09 -31.48
CA ALA A 9 -24.03 19.56 -32.67
C ALA A 9 -23.27 18.24 -32.35
N LYS A 10 -23.43 17.23 -33.21
CA LYS A 10 -22.65 15.98 -33.20
C LYS A 10 -21.21 16.27 -33.67
N ARG A 11 -20.21 15.91 -32.87
CA ARG A 11 -18.79 15.93 -33.29
C ARG A 11 -18.52 14.75 -34.24
N PRO A 12 -17.67 14.92 -35.28
CA PRO A 12 -17.30 13.84 -36.20
C PRO A 12 -16.35 12.85 -35.53
N GLY A 13 -16.45 11.59 -35.97
CA GLY A 13 -15.81 10.42 -35.38
C GLY A 13 -14.28 10.44 -35.41
N SER A 14 -13.70 9.86 -34.36
CA SER A 14 -12.27 9.58 -34.22
C SER A 14 -11.85 8.45 -35.17
N PRO A 15 -10.69 8.54 -35.82
CA PRO A 15 -10.20 7.50 -36.71
C PRO A 15 -9.81 6.23 -35.93
N THR A 16 -10.11 5.10 -36.54
CA THR A 16 -9.86 3.74 -36.05
C THR A 16 -8.36 3.44 -36.03
N HIS A 17 -7.77 3.36 -34.83
CA HIS A 17 -6.45 2.78 -34.66
C HIS A 17 -6.53 1.26 -34.85
N LYS A 18 -5.96 0.77 -35.96
CA LYS A 18 -5.64 -0.65 -36.16
C LYS A 18 -4.62 -1.07 -35.11
N ARG A 19 -5.01 -2.02 -34.27
CA ARG A 19 -4.17 -2.65 -33.25
C ARG A 19 -3.16 -3.58 -33.96
N PRO A 20 -1.85 -3.49 -33.68
CA PRO A 20 -0.88 -4.45 -34.22
C PRO A 20 -1.10 -5.83 -33.59
N GLU A 21 -1.02 -6.88 -34.41
CA GLU A 21 -1.05 -8.26 -33.95
C GLU A 21 0.20 -8.57 -33.12
N PRO A 22 0.07 -9.15 -31.91
CA PRO A 22 1.24 -9.56 -31.14
C PRO A 22 1.88 -10.80 -31.77
N ALA A 23 3.19 -10.72 -31.96
CA ALA A 23 4.03 -11.84 -32.36
C ALA A 23 3.91 -13.00 -31.37
N SER A 24 3.84 -14.21 -31.94
CA SER A 24 3.78 -15.51 -31.27
C SER A 24 4.97 -15.72 -30.32
N ALA A 25 4.78 -15.42 -29.03
CA ALA A 25 5.68 -15.84 -27.96
C ALA A 25 5.34 -17.29 -27.55
N ALA A 26 6.35 -18.14 -27.53
CA ALA A 26 6.26 -19.54 -27.11
C ALA A 26 5.72 -19.63 -25.67
N ARG A 27 4.59 -20.32 -25.51
CA ARG A 27 3.99 -20.62 -24.21
C ARG A 27 4.88 -21.62 -23.47
N ALA A 28 5.48 -21.18 -22.37
CA ALA A 28 5.92 -22.10 -21.34
C ALA A 28 4.67 -22.73 -20.70
N GLU A 29 4.50 -24.04 -20.88
CA GLU A 29 3.51 -24.83 -20.15
C GLU A 29 3.91 -24.86 -18.66
N VAL A 30 3.29 -23.99 -17.86
CA VAL A 30 3.24 -24.18 -16.42
C VAL A 30 2.27 -25.33 -16.18
N VAL A 31 2.82 -26.52 -15.94
CA VAL A 31 2.08 -27.69 -15.47
C VAL A 31 1.65 -27.42 -14.03
N PHE A 32 0.47 -26.83 -13.86
CA PHE A 32 -0.24 -26.91 -12.59
C PHE A 32 -0.71 -28.36 -12.46
N ASP A 33 -0.26 -29.06 -11.42
CA ASP A 33 -0.84 -30.33 -11.02
C ASP A 33 -2.34 -30.13 -10.88
N ARG A 34 -3.07 -30.68 -11.85
CA ARG A 34 -4.52 -30.62 -11.90
C ARG A 34 -5.01 -31.43 -10.71
N ILE A 35 -5.43 -30.74 -9.65
CA ILE A 35 -6.31 -31.32 -8.65
C ILE A 35 -7.44 -31.98 -9.46
N GLY A 36 -7.50 -33.32 -9.41
CA GLY A 36 -8.41 -34.07 -10.25
C GLY A 36 -9.84 -33.65 -9.96
N ARG A 37 -10.72 -33.68 -10.96
CA ARG A 37 -12.17 -33.51 -10.77
C ARG A 37 -12.72 -34.27 -9.54
N PRO A 38 -12.28 -35.50 -9.22
CA PRO A 38 -12.73 -36.20 -8.02
C PRO A 38 -12.39 -35.49 -6.71
N GLU A 39 -11.27 -34.77 -6.67
CA GLU A 39 -10.76 -34.10 -5.48
C GLU A 39 -11.39 -32.72 -5.32
N ILE A 40 -11.68 -32.03 -6.43
CA ILE A 40 -12.56 -30.85 -6.44
C ILE A 40 -13.98 -31.22 -5.99
N ASP A 41 -14.54 -32.33 -6.48
CA ASP A 41 -15.87 -32.81 -6.08
C ASP A 41 -15.91 -33.28 -4.62
N ARG A 42 -14.78 -33.74 -4.06
CA ARG A 42 -14.66 -34.07 -2.63
C ARG A 42 -14.62 -32.81 -1.77
N ILE A 43 -13.78 -31.84 -2.13
CA ILE A 43 -13.67 -30.55 -1.42
C ILE A 43 -15.01 -29.80 -1.47
N LEU A 44 -15.71 -29.81 -2.62
CA LEU A 44 -17.03 -29.21 -2.73
C LEU A 44 -18.07 -29.96 -1.91
N ARG A 45 -18.06 -31.30 -1.85
CA ARG A 45 -18.97 -32.06 -0.96
C ARG A 45 -18.68 -31.84 0.52
N GLU A 46 -17.42 -31.75 0.91
CA GLU A 46 -17.02 -31.45 2.28
C GLU A 46 -17.38 -30.01 2.68
N GLN A 47 -17.17 -29.04 1.80
CA GLN A 47 -17.57 -27.64 2.05
C GLN A 47 -19.09 -27.44 2.01
N ILE A 48 -19.81 -28.10 1.10
CA ILE A 48 -21.28 -28.08 1.08
C ILE A 48 -21.83 -28.78 2.32
N GLY A 49 -21.25 -29.91 2.73
CA GLY A 49 -21.62 -30.63 3.95
C GLY A 49 -21.40 -29.81 5.22
N MET A 50 -20.25 -29.14 5.34
CA MET A 50 -19.97 -28.22 6.45
C MET A 50 -20.86 -26.98 6.42
N SER A 51 -21.14 -26.41 5.24
CA SER A 51 -22.02 -25.25 5.10
C SER A 51 -23.49 -25.61 5.37
N LEU A 52 -23.93 -26.84 5.05
CA LEU A 52 -25.24 -27.36 5.44
C LEU A 52 -25.31 -27.66 6.93
N ALA A 53 -24.29 -28.27 7.54
CA ALA A 53 -24.25 -28.51 8.98
C ALA A 53 -24.27 -27.19 9.77
N ILE A 54 -23.47 -26.21 9.35
CA ILE A 54 -23.45 -24.86 9.94
C ILE A 54 -24.76 -24.11 9.63
N SER A 55 -25.38 -24.33 8.46
CA SER A 55 -26.68 -23.73 8.13
C SER A 55 -27.85 -24.41 8.83
N VAL A 56 -27.73 -25.66 9.28
CA VAL A 56 -28.70 -26.35 10.14
C VAL A 56 -28.51 -25.92 11.60
N GLU A 57 -27.27 -25.75 12.06
CA GLU A 57 -26.97 -25.12 13.36
C GLU A 57 -27.37 -23.64 13.43
N ARG A 58 -27.39 -22.94 12.29
CA ARG A 58 -27.74 -21.49 12.20
C ARG A 58 -29.08 -21.20 11.51
N SER A 59 -29.79 -22.21 10.99
CA SER A 59 -31.18 -22.04 10.59
C SER A 59 -31.95 -21.86 11.87
N SER A 60 -32.29 -20.60 12.14
CA SER A 60 -33.05 -20.11 13.28
C SER A 60 -33.72 -21.23 14.07
N VAL A 61 -33.16 -21.56 15.24
CA VAL A 61 -33.75 -22.41 16.27
C VAL A 61 -35.28 -22.26 16.34
N PRO A 62 -35.89 -21.06 16.18
CA PRO A 62 -37.34 -20.90 16.12
C PRO A 62 -38.09 -21.66 15.00
N ALA A 63 -37.55 -21.80 13.79
CA ALA A 63 -38.25 -22.45 12.68
C ALA A 63 -38.21 -23.98 12.79
N VAL A 64 -37.08 -24.51 13.28
CA VAL A 64 -36.94 -25.94 13.62
C VAL A 64 -37.78 -26.27 14.85
N GLN A 65 -37.77 -25.41 15.87
CA GLN A 65 -38.60 -25.58 17.07
C GLN A 65 -40.09 -25.51 16.72
N ALA A 66 -40.54 -24.54 15.91
CA ALA A 66 -41.93 -24.46 15.47
C ALA A 66 -42.39 -25.67 14.63
N PHE A 67 -41.47 -26.32 13.93
CA PHE A 67 -41.73 -27.58 13.24
C PHE A 67 -41.88 -28.75 14.22
N VAL A 68 -41.01 -28.84 15.23
CA VAL A 68 -41.09 -29.83 16.30
C VAL A 68 -42.39 -29.67 17.09
N ASP A 69 -42.72 -28.45 17.52
CA ASP A 69 -43.96 -28.15 18.25
C ASP A 69 -45.22 -28.52 17.44
N ALA A 70 -45.17 -28.42 16.10
CA ALA A 70 -46.27 -28.80 15.23
C ALA A 70 -46.44 -30.32 15.09
N LEU A 71 -45.34 -31.08 15.12
CA LEU A 71 -45.37 -32.54 15.13
C LEU A 71 -45.89 -33.07 16.48
N GLU A 72 -45.50 -32.45 17.59
CA GLU A 72 -46.01 -32.81 18.92
C GLU A 72 -47.53 -32.61 19.02
N ALA A 73 -48.07 -31.55 18.40
CA ALA A 73 -49.52 -31.32 18.35
C ALA A 73 -50.28 -32.36 17.50
N GLU A 74 -49.62 -33.01 16.54
CA GLU A 74 -50.18 -34.10 15.74
C GLU A 74 -50.27 -35.40 16.55
N ASP A 75 -49.22 -35.71 17.32
CA ASP A 75 -49.19 -36.85 18.26
C ASP A 75 -50.26 -36.70 19.36
N ASP A 76 -50.52 -35.49 19.85
CA ASP A 76 -51.61 -35.20 20.79
C ASP A 76 -53.00 -35.48 20.18
N ALA A 77 -53.19 -35.17 18.89
CA ALA A 77 -54.45 -35.44 18.21
C ALA A 77 -54.69 -36.95 18.01
N VAL A 78 -53.65 -37.70 17.66
CA VAL A 78 -53.69 -39.17 17.58
C VAL A 78 -54.01 -39.79 18.94
N THR A 79 -53.45 -39.22 20.01
CA THR A 79 -53.69 -39.67 21.39
C THR A 79 -55.15 -39.46 21.81
N ALA A 80 -55.76 -38.32 21.48
CA ALA A 80 -57.16 -38.04 21.80
C ALA A 80 -58.15 -38.99 21.10
N VAL A 81 -57.86 -39.41 19.86
CA VAL A 81 -58.69 -40.41 19.14
C VAL A 81 -58.59 -41.77 19.82
N ARG A 82 -57.37 -42.19 20.21
CA ARG A 82 -57.15 -43.43 20.97
C ARG A 82 -57.84 -43.43 22.34
N GLU A 83 -57.92 -42.28 23.00
CA GLU A 83 -58.69 -42.16 24.26
C GLU A 83 -60.19 -42.37 24.03
N VAL A 84 -60.76 -41.82 22.95
CA VAL A 84 -62.17 -42.03 22.59
C VAL A 84 -62.43 -43.48 22.19
N GLU A 85 -61.53 -44.11 21.44
CA GLU A 85 -61.60 -45.55 21.13
C GLU A 85 -61.60 -46.39 22.41
N GLY A 86 -60.73 -46.04 23.37
CA GLY A 86 -60.67 -46.68 24.68
C GLY A 86 -61.94 -46.49 25.52
N GLU A 87 -62.54 -45.29 25.53
CA GLU A 87 -63.84 -45.03 26.17
C GLU A 87 -64.97 -45.89 25.57
N LEU A 88 -64.90 -46.17 24.27
CA LEU A 88 -65.88 -46.97 23.54
C LEU A 88 -65.61 -48.48 23.62
N GLY A 89 -64.51 -48.89 24.27
CA GLY A 89 -64.12 -50.31 24.40
C GLY A 89 -63.61 -50.92 23.09
N ILE A 90 -63.17 -50.10 22.15
CA ILE A 90 -62.59 -50.56 20.88
C ILE A 90 -61.10 -50.84 21.13
N GLU A 91 -60.71 -52.12 21.07
CA GLU A 91 -59.30 -52.47 21.21
C GLU A 91 -58.52 -52.07 19.95
N PRO A 92 -57.32 -51.44 20.11
CA PRO A 92 -56.48 -51.06 18.98
C PRO A 92 -56.15 -52.27 18.09
N GLY A 93 -56.60 -52.25 16.84
CA GLY A 93 -56.32 -53.31 15.86
C GLY A 93 -57.35 -54.44 15.78
N ALA A 94 -58.53 -54.31 16.40
CA ALA A 94 -59.65 -55.23 16.17
C ALA A 94 -60.11 -55.20 14.69
N GLN A 95 -60.19 -56.36 14.05
CA GLN A 95 -60.60 -56.48 12.63
C GLN A 95 -62.12 -56.37 12.43
N GLU A 96 -62.90 -56.63 13.48
CA GLU A 96 -64.35 -56.45 13.48
C GLU A 96 -64.70 -55.47 14.60
N LEU A 97 -65.20 -54.30 14.21
CA LEU A 97 -65.68 -53.29 15.13
C LEU A 97 -66.95 -53.85 15.82
N PRO A 98 -67.09 -53.68 17.15
CA PRO A 98 -68.35 -54.01 17.82
C PRO A 98 -69.48 -53.21 17.15
N GLU A 99 -70.71 -53.76 17.11
CA GLU A 99 -71.88 -53.02 16.65
C GLU A 99 -72.08 -51.82 17.59
N LEU A 100 -71.68 -50.65 17.11
CA LEU A 100 -71.79 -49.40 17.84
C LEU A 100 -73.22 -48.88 17.73
N GLU A 101 -73.71 -48.28 18.80
CA GLU A 101 -74.97 -47.54 18.73
C GLU A 101 -74.79 -46.35 17.77
N PRO A 102 -75.83 -45.93 17.02
CA PRO A 102 -75.72 -44.86 16.02
C PRO A 102 -75.14 -43.55 16.54
N GLU A 103 -75.33 -43.25 17.84
CA GLU A 103 -74.75 -42.07 18.49
C GLU A 103 -73.23 -42.17 18.66
N GLN A 104 -72.70 -43.37 18.91
CA GLN A 104 -71.27 -43.64 19.05
C GLN A 104 -70.58 -43.59 17.68
N GLU A 105 -71.22 -44.14 16.65
CA GLU A 105 -70.75 -44.04 15.26
C GLU A 105 -70.68 -42.58 14.80
N LEU A 106 -71.69 -41.77 15.13
CA LEU A 106 -71.69 -40.33 14.85
C LEU A 106 -70.58 -39.58 15.63
N LYS A 107 -70.26 -40.02 16.86
CA LYS A 107 -69.17 -39.44 17.68
C LYS A 107 -67.80 -39.73 17.05
N LEU A 108 -67.56 -40.95 16.58
CA LEU A 108 -66.34 -41.34 15.87
C LEU A 108 -66.19 -40.60 14.54
N LEU A 109 -67.24 -40.58 13.70
CA LEU A 109 -67.19 -39.85 12.42
C LEU A 109 -66.88 -38.36 12.59
N ARG A 110 -67.37 -37.72 13.67
CA ARG A 110 -67.02 -36.33 13.99
C ARG A 110 -65.57 -36.18 14.42
N ALA A 111 -65.04 -37.12 15.22
CA ALA A 111 -63.65 -37.13 15.64
C ALA A 111 -62.69 -37.30 14.45
N ASP A 112 -63.03 -38.20 13.51
CA ASP A 112 -62.25 -38.42 12.28
C ASP A 112 -62.22 -37.17 11.40
N VAL A 113 -63.38 -36.54 11.16
CA VAL A 113 -63.47 -35.29 10.38
C VAL A 113 -62.67 -34.16 11.04
N ASP A 114 -62.71 -34.07 12.38
CA ASP A 114 -61.91 -33.09 13.12
C ASP A 114 -60.40 -33.41 13.04
N GLN A 115 -60.00 -34.69 13.03
CA GLN A 115 -58.61 -35.12 12.84
C GLN A 115 -58.11 -34.79 11.42
N GLU A 116 -58.86 -35.14 10.38
CA GLU A 116 -58.51 -34.81 8.99
C GLU A 116 -58.35 -33.30 8.80
N ARG A 117 -59.23 -32.50 9.44
CA ARG A 117 -59.11 -31.05 9.42
C ARG A 117 -57.83 -30.56 10.11
N ARG A 118 -57.46 -31.14 11.26
CA ARG A 118 -56.20 -30.80 11.96
C ARG A 118 -54.98 -31.15 11.12
N ILE A 119 -54.94 -32.34 10.51
CA ILE A 119 -53.85 -32.76 9.61
C ILE A 119 -53.73 -31.79 8.44
N ALA A 120 -54.84 -31.43 7.78
CA ALA A 120 -54.83 -30.47 6.68
C ALA A 120 -54.34 -29.07 7.10
N GLU A 121 -54.64 -28.64 8.34
CA GLU A 121 -54.13 -27.38 8.91
C GLU A 121 -52.62 -27.45 9.19
N VAL A 122 -52.10 -28.57 9.70
CA VAL A 122 -50.66 -28.82 9.89
C VAL A 122 -49.93 -28.82 8.55
N ASP A 123 -50.41 -29.59 7.56
CA ASP A 123 -49.83 -29.65 6.21
C ASP A 123 -49.73 -28.26 5.57
N LYS A 124 -50.78 -27.45 5.70
CA LYS A 124 -50.80 -26.07 5.19
C LYS A 124 -49.73 -25.21 5.86
N ARG A 125 -49.52 -25.35 7.18
CA ARG A 125 -48.46 -24.64 7.92
C ARG A 125 -47.07 -25.12 7.49
N LEU A 126 -46.86 -26.44 7.36
CA LEU A 126 -45.61 -27.04 6.90
C LEU A 126 -45.22 -26.55 5.50
N LEU A 127 -46.17 -26.55 4.56
CA LEU A 127 -45.95 -26.00 3.22
C LEU A 127 -45.61 -24.51 3.23
N GLY A 128 -46.20 -23.75 4.17
CA GLY A 128 -45.85 -22.35 4.41
C GLY A 128 -44.39 -22.18 4.84
N ILE A 129 -43.97 -22.91 5.88
CA ILE A 129 -42.61 -22.90 6.41
C ILE A 129 -41.59 -23.31 5.33
N CYS A 130 -41.87 -24.38 4.58
CA CYS A 130 -41.01 -24.84 3.49
C CYS A 130 -40.84 -23.79 2.40
N ARG A 131 -41.92 -23.08 2.00
CA ARG A 131 -41.83 -21.99 1.00
C ARG A 131 -41.01 -20.81 1.52
N GLU A 132 -41.20 -20.41 2.77
CA GLU A 132 -40.42 -19.33 3.38
C GLU A 132 -38.93 -19.69 3.52
N ALA A 133 -38.63 -20.93 3.88
CA ALA A 133 -37.27 -21.46 3.93
C ALA A 133 -36.61 -21.43 2.54
N LEU A 134 -37.30 -21.88 1.49
CA LEU A 134 -36.80 -21.83 0.11
C LEU A 134 -36.52 -20.39 -0.35
N VAL A 135 -37.43 -19.44 -0.10
CA VAL A 135 -37.21 -18.02 -0.44
C VAL A 135 -36.01 -17.44 0.32
N THR A 136 -35.81 -17.84 1.57
CA THR A 136 -34.68 -17.41 2.38
C THR A 136 -33.36 -17.99 1.87
N LEU A 137 -33.34 -19.25 1.45
CA LEU A 137 -32.19 -19.90 0.83
C LEU A 137 -31.84 -19.26 -0.52
N ASP A 138 -32.81 -18.98 -1.37
CA ASP A 138 -32.59 -18.28 -2.65
C ASP A 138 -31.99 -16.90 -2.43
N ARG A 139 -32.51 -16.13 -1.46
CA ARG A 139 -31.95 -14.82 -1.10
C ARG A 139 -30.51 -14.92 -0.59
N ARG A 140 -30.16 -15.98 0.14
CA ARG A 140 -28.80 -16.23 0.61
C ARG A 140 -27.88 -16.63 -0.55
N ALA A 141 -28.34 -17.48 -1.46
CA ALA A 141 -27.61 -17.88 -2.65
C ALA A 141 -27.25 -16.66 -3.52
N VAL A 142 -28.22 -15.78 -3.79
CA VAL A 142 -27.98 -14.54 -4.56
C VAL A 142 -26.99 -13.60 -3.86
N ARG A 143 -27.03 -13.51 -2.52
CA ARG A 143 -26.03 -12.72 -1.76
C ARG A 143 -24.63 -13.34 -1.88
N ALA A 144 -24.52 -14.66 -1.72
CA ALA A 144 -23.26 -15.37 -1.84
C ALA A 144 -22.65 -15.26 -3.25
N GLU A 145 -23.48 -15.35 -4.30
CA GLU A 145 -23.04 -15.12 -5.69
C GLU A 145 -22.50 -13.69 -5.87
N LYS A 146 -23.19 -12.69 -5.33
CA LYS A 146 -22.75 -11.29 -5.41
C LYS A 146 -21.44 -11.05 -4.64
N GLU A 147 -21.27 -11.69 -3.49
CA GLU A 147 -20.02 -11.62 -2.71
C GLU A 147 -18.86 -12.29 -3.46
N LEU A 148 -19.10 -13.45 -4.09
CA LEU A 148 -18.12 -14.13 -4.94
C LEU A 148 -17.72 -13.27 -6.15
N GLU A 149 -18.69 -12.65 -6.83
CA GLU A 149 -18.42 -11.74 -7.94
C GLU A 149 -17.57 -10.53 -7.51
N GLN A 150 -17.87 -9.96 -6.34
CA GLN A 150 -17.06 -8.87 -5.78
C GLN A 150 -15.65 -9.32 -5.42
N ALA A 151 -15.48 -10.52 -4.85
CA ALA A 151 -14.18 -11.09 -4.54
C ALA A 151 -13.36 -11.30 -5.83
N GLN A 152 -13.98 -11.86 -6.88
CA GLN A 152 -13.35 -12.03 -8.19
C GLN A 152 -12.88 -10.71 -8.78
N ARG A 153 -13.73 -9.67 -8.78
CA ARG A 153 -13.35 -8.32 -9.24
C ARG A 153 -12.18 -7.73 -8.46
N ARG A 154 -12.12 -7.93 -7.14
CA ARG A 154 -10.98 -7.49 -6.31
C ARG A 154 -9.70 -8.23 -6.69
N THR A 155 -9.78 -9.54 -6.94
CA THR A 155 -8.60 -10.31 -7.38
C THR A 155 -8.09 -9.89 -8.76
N GLU A 156 -8.99 -9.62 -9.72
CA GLU A 156 -8.61 -9.12 -11.05
C GLU A 156 -7.97 -7.72 -10.99
N GLN A 157 -8.50 -6.84 -10.14
CA GLN A 157 -7.92 -5.52 -9.90
C GLN A 157 -6.53 -5.63 -9.27
N ALA A 158 -6.37 -6.49 -8.26
CA ALA A 158 -5.08 -6.73 -7.63
C ALA A 158 -4.05 -7.30 -8.61
N GLN A 159 -4.44 -8.25 -9.46
CA GLN A 159 -3.57 -8.80 -10.52
C GLN A 159 -3.18 -7.73 -11.55
N THR A 160 -4.13 -6.89 -11.97
CA THR A 160 -3.85 -5.77 -12.88
C THR A 160 -2.88 -4.77 -12.25
N GLN A 161 -3.05 -4.48 -10.96
CA GLN A 161 -2.16 -3.58 -10.23
C GLN A 161 -0.75 -4.19 -10.07
N ALA A 162 -0.65 -5.47 -9.70
CA ALA A 162 0.61 -6.19 -9.63
C ALA A 162 1.36 -6.16 -10.97
N GLY A 163 0.67 -6.46 -12.08
CA GLY A 163 1.28 -6.40 -13.42
C GLY A 163 1.73 -4.98 -13.83
N ARG A 164 1.10 -3.92 -13.32
CA ARG A 164 1.60 -2.53 -13.52
C ARG A 164 2.84 -2.25 -12.69
N HIS A 165 2.91 -2.75 -11.46
CA HIS A 165 4.09 -2.59 -10.61
C HIS A 165 5.29 -3.36 -11.14
N GLU A 166 5.07 -4.58 -11.66
CA GLU A 166 6.10 -5.39 -12.31
C GLU A 166 6.69 -4.66 -13.52
N ARG A 167 5.86 -4.15 -14.44
CA ARG A 167 6.34 -3.35 -15.58
C ARG A 167 7.13 -2.11 -15.16
N ARG A 168 6.68 -1.39 -14.14
CA ARG A 168 7.42 -0.23 -13.60
C ARG A 168 8.74 -0.63 -12.95
N ALA A 169 8.83 -1.83 -12.39
CA ALA A 169 10.08 -2.36 -11.85
C ALA A 169 11.04 -2.72 -12.99
N GLU A 170 10.56 -3.40 -14.03
CA GLU A 170 11.33 -3.71 -15.23
C GLU A 170 11.84 -2.44 -15.94
N GLU A 171 10.99 -1.43 -16.09
CA GLU A 171 11.35 -0.12 -16.65
C GLU A 171 12.48 0.55 -15.85
N ARG A 172 12.38 0.55 -14.52
CA ARG A 172 13.43 1.12 -13.63
C ARG A 172 14.73 0.32 -13.68
N VAL A 173 14.66 -1.01 -13.76
CA VAL A 173 15.85 -1.85 -13.93
C VAL A 173 16.53 -1.56 -15.28
N ALA A 174 15.76 -1.42 -16.36
CA ALA A 174 16.28 -1.07 -17.68
C ALA A 174 16.92 0.34 -17.68
N GLU A 175 16.28 1.32 -17.04
CA GLU A 175 16.81 2.68 -16.87
C GLU A 175 18.12 2.68 -16.08
N SER A 176 18.17 1.97 -14.95
CA SER A 176 19.40 1.81 -14.15
C SER A 176 20.53 1.16 -14.95
N GLN A 177 20.24 0.12 -15.75
CA GLN A 177 21.22 -0.50 -16.64
C GLN A 177 21.74 0.48 -17.70
N GLN A 178 20.88 1.34 -18.26
CA GLN A 178 21.29 2.37 -19.20
C GLN A 178 22.18 3.42 -18.54
N LEU A 179 21.86 3.87 -17.33
CA LEU A 179 22.67 4.82 -16.57
C LEU A 179 24.04 4.23 -16.21
N ARG A 180 24.10 2.98 -15.74
CA ARG A 180 25.36 2.27 -15.52
C ARG A 180 26.21 2.20 -16.78
N GLY A 181 25.63 1.83 -17.91
CA GLY A 181 26.35 1.80 -19.19
C GLY A 181 26.82 3.19 -19.68
N ARG A 182 26.20 4.29 -19.22
CA ARG A 182 26.70 5.65 -19.47
C ARG A 182 27.82 6.03 -18.51
N LEU A 183 27.73 5.61 -17.26
CA LEU A 183 28.76 5.79 -16.25
C LEU A 183 30.05 5.07 -16.65
N ASP A 184 29.98 3.81 -17.05
CA ASP A 184 31.14 3.03 -17.52
C ASP A 184 31.87 3.72 -18.69
N LYS A 185 31.10 4.31 -19.63
CA LYS A 185 31.65 5.08 -20.75
C LYS A 185 32.33 6.36 -20.30
N ALA A 186 31.69 7.11 -19.40
CA ALA A 186 32.25 8.35 -18.87
C ALA A 186 33.53 8.09 -18.06
N GLU A 187 33.59 7.00 -17.30
CA GLU A 187 34.80 6.58 -16.58
C GLU A 187 35.94 6.22 -17.53
N ALA A 188 35.65 5.50 -18.62
CA ALA A 188 36.64 5.19 -19.65
C ALA A 188 37.17 6.45 -20.37
N GLU A 189 36.30 7.42 -20.68
CA GLU A 189 36.71 8.72 -21.24
C GLU A 189 37.60 9.49 -20.26
N LEU A 190 37.27 9.47 -18.98
CA LEU A 190 38.04 10.12 -17.92
C LEU A 190 39.44 9.50 -17.80
N GLU A 191 39.54 8.16 -17.83
CA GLU A 191 40.82 7.46 -17.83
C GLU A 191 41.68 7.82 -19.06
N SER A 192 41.07 7.90 -20.25
CA SER A 192 41.75 8.33 -21.47
C SER A 192 42.31 9.75 -21.35
N VAL A 193 41.50 10.71 -20.89
CA VAL A 193 41.94 12.11 -20.69
C VAL A 193 43.04 12.21 -19.64
N ARG A 194 42.96 11.44 -18.53
CA ARG A 194 44.04 11.37 -17.53
C ARG A 194 45.35 10.88 -18.13
N ALA A 195 45.29 9.84 -18.97
CA ALA A 195 46.47 9.29 -19.62
C ALA A 195 47.10 10.28 -20.60
N GLU A 196 46.30 11.02 -21.37
CA GLU A 196 46.78 12.08 -22.26
C GLU A 196 47.41 13.23 -21.47
N LEU A 197 46.76 13.69 -20.40
CA LEU A 197 47.27 14.75 -19.54
C LEU A 197 48.62 14.36 -18.91
N SER A 198 48.78 13.10 -18.48
CA SER A 198 50.05 12.59 -17.99
C SER A 198 51.16 12.62 -19.05
N LYS A 199 50.85 12.33 -20.31
CA LYS A 199 51.83 12.38 -21.41
C LYS A 199 52.24 13.82 -21.72
N VAL A 200 51.28 14.74 -21.75
CA VAL A 200 51.55 16.18 -21.97
C VAL A 200 52.41 16.75 -20.85
N ARG A 201 52.12 16.42 -19.59
CA ARG A 201 52.95 16.82 -18.44
C ARG A 201 54.38 16.30 -18.54
N ALA A 202 54.57 15.01 -18.82
CA ALA A 202 55.91 14.44 -18.99
C ALA A 202 56.69 15.08 -20.15
N HIS A 203 56.02 15.41 -21.26
CA HIS A 203 56.66 16.12 -22.37
C HIS A 203 57.03 17.56 -22.02
N GLY A 204 56.18 18.25 -21.24
CA GLY A 204 56.47 19.59 -20.71
C GLY A 204 57.68 19.61 -19.78
N GLU A 205 57.79 18.62 -18.88
CA GLU A 205 58.96 18.43 -18.01
C GLU A 205 60.23 18.17 -18.83
N GLU A 206 60.18 17.29 -19.83
CA GLU A 206 61.32 17.02 -20.71
C GLU A 206 61.79 18.28 -21.49
N LEU A 207 60.85 19.13 -21.91
CA LEU A 207 61.18 20.40 -22.57
C LEU A 207 61.78 21.41 -21.58
N ALA A 208 61.29 21.45 -20.35
CA ALA A 208 61.81 22.31 -19.29
C ALA A 208 63.25 21.93 -18.91
N ASP A 209 63.52 20.64 -18.70
CA ASP A 209 64.86 20.12 -18.39
C ASP A 209 65.86 20.47 -19.51
N LYS A 210 65.45 20.31 -20.77
CA LYS A 210 66.30 20.69 -21.94
C LYS A 210 66.61 22.19 -21.99
N LEU A 211 65.72 23.04 -21.52
CA LEU A 211 65.95 24.49 -21.46
C LEU A 211 66.91 24.85 -20.32
N GLU A 212 66.81 24.19 -19.18
CA GLU A 212 67.71 24.41 -18.04
C GLU A 212 69.14 23.94 -18.37
N ASP A 213 69.30 22.78 -19.01
CA ASP A 213 70.60 22.27 -19.48
C ASP A 213 71.25 23.19 -20.53
N GLU A 214 70.48 23.75 -21.47
CA GLU A 214 70.98 24.72 -22.46
C GLU A 214 71.33 26.07 -21.83
N ALA A 215 70.61 26.50 -20.78
CA ALA A 215 70.92 27.72 -20.02
C ALA A 215 72.16 27.58 -19.12
N ALA A 216 72.48 26.36 -18.66
CA ALA A 216 73.63 26.06 -17.81
C ALA A 216 74.94 25.80 -18.59
N ALA A 217 74.89 25.72 -19.93
CA ALA A 217 76.07 25.51 -20.76
C ALA A 217 77.09 26.67 -20.60
N PRO A 218 78.40 26.40 -20.46
CA PRO A 218 79.41 27.43 -20.25
C PRO A 218 79.47 28.38 -21.45
N ALA A 219 79.49 29.69 -21.17
CA ALA A 219 79.57 30.74 -22.19
C ALA A 219 80.77 30.51 -23.13
N VAL A 220 80.47 30.07 -24.36
CA VAL A 220 81.45 29.88 -25.43
C VAL A 220 81.97 31.26 -25.85
N PRO A 221 83.30 31.47 -26.00
CA PRO A 221 83.84 32.78 -26.32
C PRO A 221 83.48 33.21 -27.76
N ALA A 222 82.94 34.43 -27.87
CA ALA A 222 82.71 35.23 -29.07
C ALA A 222 82.27 34.44 -30.32
N SER A 223 81.00 34.02 -30.33
CA SER A 223 80.33 33.62 -31.57
C SER A 223 79.99 34.86 -32.41
N THR A 224 80.00 34.70 -33.72
CA THR A 224 79.59 35.72 -34.67
C THR A 224 78.11 36.12 -34.48
N ASP A 225 77.74 37.36 -34.83
CA ASP A 225 76.36 37.87 -34.73
C ASP A 225 75.30 36.92 -35.35
N GLY A 226 75.69 36.11 -36.34
CA GLY A 226 74.83 35.10 -36.95
C GLY A 226 74.38 33.99 -35.99
N ASP A 227 75.26 33.54 -35.09
CA ASP A 227 74.96 32.44 -34.15
C ASP A 227 74.02 32.92 -33.03
N VAL A 228 74.14 34.18 -32.63
CA VAL A 228 73.24 34.82 -31.65
C VAL A 228 71.84 34.99 -32.24
N VAL A 229 71.73 35.31 -33.53
CA VAL A 229 70.45 35.40 -34.24
C VAL A 229 69.79 34.02 -34.36
N GLU A 230 70.56 32.97 -34.67
CA GLU A 230 70.05 31.60 -34.75
C GLU A 230 69.59 31.07 -33.39
N LEU A 231 70.36 31.30 -32.32
CA LEU A 231 69.97 30.91 -30.96
C LEU A 231 68.71 31.64 -30.49
N ARG A 232 68.56 32.93 -30.80
CA ARG A 232 67.33 33.68 -30.50
C ARG A 232 66.12 33.17 -31.28
N ALA A 233 66.30 32.77 -32.53
CA ALA A 233 65.23 32.18 -33.33
C ALA A 233 64.79 30.82 -32.75
N ARG A 234 65.75 29.97 -32.34
CA ARG A 234 65.46 28.67 -31.70
C ARG A 234 64.83 28.82 -30.32
N LEU A 235 65.23 29.82 -29.54
CA LEU A 235 64.59 30.14 -28.26
C LEU A 235 63.14 30.58 -28.47
N ALA A 236 62.89 31.47 -29.43
CA ALA A 236 61.54 31.93 -29.75
C ALA A 236 60.62 30.81 -30.27
N GLU A 237 61.15 29.89 -31.07
CA GLU A 237 60.42 28.69 -31.53
C GLU A 237 60.05 27.77 -30.36
N ARG A 238 60.96 27.54 -29.41
CA ARG A 238 60.70 26.74 -28.21
C ARG A 238 59.73 27.42 -27.24
N GLU A 239 59.85 28.72 -27.04
CA GLU A 239 58.91 29.49 -26.22
C GLU A 239 57.49 29.40 -26.79
N ALA A 240 57.33 29.44 -28.12
CA ALA A 240 56.05 29.24 -28.77
C ALA A 240 55.49 27.82 -28.53
N LEU A 241 56.33 26.78 -28.63
CA LEU A 241 55.92 25.40 -28.34
C LEU A 241 55.50 25.20 -26.87
N LEU A 242 56.17 25.86 -25.91
CA LEU A 242 55.78 25.81 -24.50
C LEU A 242 54.44 26.50 -24.25
N LEU A 243 54.20 27.64 -24.89
CA LEU A 243 52.91 28.32 -24.80
C LEU A 243 51.78 27.47 -25.37
N ASP A 244 52.01 26.80 -26.50
CA ASP A 244 51.03 25.88 -27.10
C ASP A 244 50.78 24.66 -26.21
N ALA A 245 51.83 24.07 -25.62
CA ALA A 245 51.70 22.95 -24.68
C ALA A 245 50.94 23.35 -23.41
N HIS A 246 51.18 24.56 -22.88
CA HIS A 246 50.45 25.07 -21.71
C HIS A 246 48.97 25.32 -22.03
N ALA A 247 48.67 25.91 -23.19
CA ALA A 247 47.29 26.12 -23.63
C ALA A 247 46.54 24.79 -23.80
N GLU A 248 47.21 23.74 -24.29
CA GLU A 248 46.59 22.41 -24.41
C GLU A 248 46.41 21.74 -23.04
N HIS A 249 47.35 21.92 -22.11
CA HIS A 249 47.22 21.45 -20.73
C HIS A 249 46.02 22.08 -20.01
N GLU A 250 45.81 23.39 -20.13
CA GLU A 250 44.63 24.07 -19.57
C GLU A 250 43.31 23.55 -20.18
N ARG A 251 43.27 23.30 -21.50
CA ARG A 251 42.09 22.74 -22.16
C ARG A 251 41.75 21.35 -21.63
N LEU A 252 42.75 20.50 -21.44
CA LEU A 252 42.56 19.14 -20.91
C LEU A 252 42.14 19.16 -19.43
N GLU A 253 42.63 20.10 -18.62
CA GLU A 253 42.17 20.26 -17.22
C GLU A 253 40.70 20.66 -17.15
N VAL A 254 40.26 21.61 -17.99
CA VAL A 254 38.84 21.99 -18.09
C VAL A 254 37.98 20.80 -18.54
N ALA A 255 38.46 20.01 -19.51
CA ALA A 255 37.76 18.82 -19.97
C ALA A 255 37.67 17.72 -18.88
N LEU A 256 38.75 17.51 -18.12
CA LEU A 256 38.76 16.58 -16.98
C LEU A 256 37.77 16.97 -15.90
N GLU A 257 37.70 18.26 -15.56
CA GLU A 257 36.72 18.74 -14.59
C GLU A 257 35.28 18.57 -15.07
N ALA A 258 35.02 18.83 -16.36
CA ALA A 258 33.70 18.59 -16.95
C ALA A 258 33.32 17.10 -16.87
N ALA A 259 34.23 16.19 -17.24
CA ALA A 259 34.02 14.75 -17.15
C ALA A 259 33.77 14.30 -15.69
N ARG A 260 34.51 14.83 -14.71
CA ARG A 260 34.29 14.55 -13.28
C ARG A 260 32.88 14.96 -12.81
N ARG A 261 32.40 16.13 -13.24
CA ARG A 261 31.04 16.60 -12.92
C ARG A 261 29.97 15.70 -13.54
N ASP A 262 30.20 15.23 -14.77
CA ASP A 262 29.27 14.32 -15.44
C ASP A 262 29.21 12.94 -14.76
N VAL A 263 30.36 12.40 -14.31
CA VAL A 263 30.40 11.16 -13.51
C VAL A 263 29.67 11.34 -12.19
N ALA A 264 29.90 12.43 -11.46
CA ALA A 264 29.22 12.69 -10.18
C ALA A 264 27.69 12.82 -10.36
N ARG A 265 27.23 13.49 -11.42
CA ARG A 265 25.80 13.57 -11.76
C ARG A 265 25.22 12.17 -12.05
N LEU A 266 25.90 11.38 -12.87
CA LEU A 266 25.44 10.03 -13.22
C LEU A 266 25.44 9.09 -11.99
N GLN A 267 26.43 9.19 -11.10
CA GLN A 267 26.46 8.43 -9.84
C GLN A 267 25.25 8.75 -8.96
N HIS A 268 24.92 10.02 -8.81
CA HIS A 268 23.72 10.46 -8.10
C HIS A 268 22.42 9.96 -8.77
N GLU A 269 22.34 9.99 -10.10
CA GLU A 269 21.19 9.49 -10.86
C GLU A 269 21.04 7.95 -10.81
N THR A 270 22.13 7.20 -10.64
CA THR A 270 22.13 5.72 -10.65
C THR A 270 21.78 5.12 -9.29
N GLY A 271 21.73 5.93 -8.23
CA GLY A 271 21.38 5.49 -6.87
C GLY A 271 22.42 4.59 -6.21
N ASP A 272 23.63 4.51 -6.76
CA ASP A 272 24.81 3.97 -6.07
C ASP A 272 25.33 5.07 -5.13
N GLU A 273 24.52 5.43 -4.14
CA GLU A 273 25.06 5.94 -2.89
C GLU A 273 25.78 4.77 -2.23
N ILE A 274 27.10 4.68 -2.44
CA ILE A 274 27.96 4.24 -1.36
C ILE A 274 27.62 5.20 -0.23
N VAL A 275 26.80 4.73 0.71
CA VAL A 275 26.55 5.39 1.99
C VAL A 275 27.84 5.30 2.79
N ASP A 276 28.85 6.08 2.39
CA ASP A 276 29.80 6.67 3.33
C ASP A 276 29.14 7.95 3.83
N GLY A 277 28.08 7.76 4.61
CA GLY A 277 27.50 8.79 5.44
C GLY A 277 28.35 8.95 6.70
N GLU A 278 29.55 9.50 6.57
CA GLU A 278 30.21 10.25 7.64
C GLU A 278 29.64 11.68 7.67
N ASP A 279 28.32 11.81 7.78
CA ASP A 279 27.74 12.99 8.42
C ASP A 279 27.40 12.55 9.83
N GLY A 280 28.02 13.19 10.83
CA GLY A 280 27.94 12.84 12.24
C GLY A 280 26.55 12.99 12.85
N GLU A 281 25.58 12.17 12.41
CA GLU A 281 24.32 11.95 13.10
C GLU A 281 24.65 11.32 14.45
N GLU A 282 24.63 12.16 15.48
CA GLU A 282 24.74 11.74 16.87
C GLU A 282 23.75 10.59 17.11
N PRO A 283 24.24 9.40 17.54
CA PRO A 283 23.41 8.21 17.65
C PRO A 283 22.16 8.52 18.48
N LEU A 284 21.00 8.06 17.99
CA LEU A 284 19.75 8.24 18.71
C LEU A 284 19.88 7.60 20.09
N PRO A 285 19.42 8.28 21.17
CA PRO A 285 19.44 7.69 22.50
C PRO A 285 18.55 6.44 22.53
N GLU A 286 18.93 5.47 23.34
CA GLU A 286 18.11 4.30 23.62
C GLU A 286 16.86 4.74 24.39
N VAL A 287 15.71 4.17 24.03
CA VAL A 287 14.41 4.45 24.64
C VAL A 287 13.70 3.14 24.98
N GLU A 288 13.10 3.07 26.15
CA GLU A 288 12.48 1.84 26.69
C GLU A 288 10.97 1.79 26.43
N SER A 289 10.35 2.93 26.10
CA SER A 289 8.90 3.01 25.86
C SER A 289 8.53 4.03 24.78
N VAL A 290 7.32 3.90 24.22
CA VAL A 290 6.81 4.86 23.24
C VAL A 290 6.66 6.25 23.87
N ALA A 291 6.25 6.31 25.13
CA ALA A 291 6.19 7.56 25.89
C ALA A 291 7.55 8.24 25.93
N GLU A 292 8.61 7.51 26.25
CA GLU A 292 9.97 8.04 26.27
C GLU A 292 10.43 8.50 24.89
N ALA A 293 10.16 7.70 23.84
CA ALA A 293 10.43 8.08 22.45
C ALA A 293 9.79 9.43 22.08
N VAL A 294 8.53 9.66 22.44
CA VAL A 294 7.84 10.93 22.20
C VAL A 294 8.45 12.09 23.00
N HIS A 295 8.81 11.87 24.27
CA HIS A 295 9.46 12.91 25.08
C HIS A 295 10.85 13.28 24.58
N VAL A 296 11.63 12.30 24.12
CA VAL A 296 12.94 12.53 23.50
C VAL A 296 12.78 13.28 22.19
N ALA A 297 11.85 12.84 21.33
CA ALA A 297 11.57 13.51 20.06
C ALA A 297 11.13 14.97 20.27
N ALA A 298 10.23 15.24 21.22
CA ALA A 298 9.76 16.59 21.54
C ALA A 298 10.88 17.55 22.00
N LYS A 299 11.99 17.03 22.53
CA LYS A 299 13.17 17.83 22.89
C LYS A 299 14.12 18.07 21.70
N ARG A 300 14.20 17.13 20.76
CA ARG A 300 15.15 17.17 19.63
C ARG A 300 14.57 17.76 18.35
N CYS A 301 13.29 17.52 18.09
CA CYS A 301 12.59 17.91 16.87
C CYS A 301 12.05 19.33 17.02
N SER A 302 12.66 20.30 16.34
CA SER A 302 12.30 21.72 16.47
C SER A 302 11.15 22.15 15.55
N HIS A 303 10.79 21.32 14.57
CA HIS A 303 9.81 21.64 13.54
C HIS A 303 8.46 20.95 13.75
N LEU A 304 8.44 19.90 14.59
CA LEU A 304 7.22 19.22 15.02
C LEU A 304 6.61 19.87 16.27
N VAL A 305 5.28 20.02 16.25
CA VAL A 305 4.51 20.48 17.41
C VAL A 305 3.80 19.28 18.04
N PHE A 306 4.25 18.86 19.22
CA PHE A 306 3.65 17.73 19.93
C PHE A 306 2.44 18.19 20.76
N THR A 307 1.27 17.63 20.48
CA THR A 307 0.05 17.94 21.22
C THR A 307 -0.07 17.10 22.49
N GLU A 308 -0.90 17.52 23.44
CA GLU A 308 -1.18 16.75 24.67
C GLU A 308 -1.61 15.30 24.36
N ARG A 309 -2.43 15.14 23.31
CA ARG A 309 -2.91 13.85 22.84
C ARG A 309 -1.78 12.90 22.40
N ALA A 310 -0.68 13.44 21.86
CA ALA A 310 0.49 12.63 21.49
C ALA A 310 1.11 11.97 22.71
N PHE A 311 1.27 12.72 23.80
CA PHE A 311 1.84 12.22 25.05
C PHE A 311 0.92 11.23 25.74
N GLU A 312 -0.39 11.52 25.82
CA GLU A 312 -1.39 10.62 26.41
C GLU A 312 -1.39 9.24 25.74
N THR A 313 -1.51 9.22 24.41
CA THR A 313 -1.63 7.97 23.66
C THR A 313 -0.32 7.18 23.60
N ALA A 314 0.82 7.89 23.63
CA ALA A 314 2.14 7.27 23.75
C ALA A 314 2.32 6.57 25.11
N ALA A 315 1.80 7.14 26.20
CA ALA A 315 1.83 6.55 27.53
C ALA A 315 1.10 5.20 27.59
N ASP A 316 -0.03 5.08 26.89
CA ASP A 316 -0.86 3.88 26.86
C ASP A 316 -0.46 2.84 25.78
N SER A 317 0.61 3.11 25.03
CA SER A 317 1.00 2.31 23.87
C SER A 317 1.77 1.05 24.28
N PRO A 318 1.29 -0.16 23.93
CA PRO A 318 1.97 -1.42 24.25
C PRO A 318 3.00 -1.82 23.17
N PHE A 319 3.37 -0.92 22.26
CA PHE A 319 4.24 -1.22 21.14
C PHE A 319 5.67 -1.51 21.61
N TRP A 320 6.20 -2.68 21.23
CA TRP A 320 7.45 -3.25 21.75
C TRP A 320 8.74 -2.66 21.18
N ARG A 321 8.68 -1.81 20.14
CA ARG A 321 9.85 -1.24 19.45
C ARG A 321 9.83 0.29 19.46
N PRO A 322 10.00 0.92 20.63
CA PRO A 322 9.98 2.38 20.75
C PRO A 322 11.12 3.08 19.97
N ASP A 323 12.22 2.38 19.70
CA ASP A 323 13.33 2.83 18.85
C ASP A 323 12.85 3.25 17.45
N MET A 324 11.93 2.48 16.85
CA MET A 324 11.38 2.79 15.54
C MET A 324 10.52 4.05 15.55
N ILE A 325 9.78 4.29 16.64
CA ILE A 325 8.96 5.49 16.80
C ILE A 325 9.86 6.72 16.86
N LEU A 326 10.92 6.68 17.66
CA LEU A 326 11.87 7.79 17.77
C LEU A 326 12.53 8.08 16.41
N LYS A 327 12.98 7.04 15.70
CA LYS A 327 13.57 7.17 14.36
C LYS A 327 12.58 7.85 13.39
N ASP A 328 11.35 7.36 13.32
CA ASP A 328 10.35 7.90 12.39
C ASP A 328 9.93 9.33 12.76
N LEU A 329 9.89 9.70 14.05
CA LEU A 329 9.64 11.07 14.48
C LEU A 329 10.77 12.03 14.08
N VAL A 330 12.02 11.61 14.23
CA VAL A 330 13.19 12.42 13.80
C VAL A 330 13.19 12.60 12.28
N THR A 331 12.88 11.54 11.53
CA THR A 331 12.73 11.64 10.07
C THR A 331 11.53 12.51 9.68
N LEU A 332 10.42 12.43 10.41
CA LEU A 332 9.24 13.27 10.21
C LEU A 332 9.54 14.76 10.48
N ASP A 333 10.47 15.08 11.38
CA ASP A 333 10.92 16.46 11.62
C ASP A 333 11.59 17.05 10.38
N LYS A 334 12.34 16.27 9.60
CA LYS A 334 12.90 16.70 8.30
C LYS A 334 11.79 17.05 7.29
N VAL A 335 10.67 16.31 7.31
CA VAL A 335 9.47 16.64 6.50
C VAL A 335 8.83 17.93 7.00
N ALA A 336 8.71 18.10 8.32
CA ALA A 336 8.15 19.29 8.93
C ALA A 336 8.99 20.54 8.66
N GLU A 337 10.33 20.42 8.72
CA GLU A 337 11.26 21.48 8.33
C GLU A 337 10.99 21.94 6.89
N ALA A 338 10.94 21.00 5.95
CA ALA A 338 10.64 21.30 4.55
C ALA A 338 9.23 21.92 4.38
N TYR A 339 8.26 21.48 5.18
CA TYR A 339 6.91 22.04 5.17
C TYR A 339 6.86 23.48 5.69
N LEU A 340 7.71 23.85 6.65
CA LEU A 340 7.74 25.19 7.23
C LEU A 340 8.44 26.23 6.34
N ARG A 341 9.20 25.78 5.34
CA ARG A 341 9.90 26.67 4.39
C ARG A 341 8.91 27.60 3.66
N PRO A 342 9.24 28.90 3.49
CA PRO A 342 8.39 29.86 2.79
C PRO A 342 8.08 29.45 1.34
N GLU A 343 9.05 28.83 0.67
CA GLU A 343 8.95 28.38 -0.72
C GLU A 343 8.09 27.10 -0.84
N GLY A 344 7.80 26.46 0.29
CA GLY A 344 7.16 25.16 0.37
C GLY A 344 8.10 24.01 -0.01
N ILE A 345 7.54 22.79 -0.04
CA ILE A 345 8.30 21.56 -0.26
C ILE A 345 8.72 21.39 -1.74
N GLY A 346 8.03 22.05 -2.68
CA GLY A 346 8.23 21.85 -4.13
C GLY A 346 7.68 20.52 -4.68
N GLN A 347 7.26 19.62 -3.79
CA GLN A 347 6.60 18.35 -4.12
C GLN A 347 5.52 17.98 -3.10
N PRO A 348 4.63 17.00 -3.38
CA PRO A 348 3.64 16.54 -2.40
C PRO A 348 4.30 16.02 -1.12
N VAL A 349 3.78 16.39 0.05
CA VAL A 349 4.30 16.00 1.38
C VAL A 349 4.53 14.48 1.47
N GLY A 350 3.55 13.69 1.04
CA GLY A 350 3.64 12.23 1.09
C GLY A 350 4.74 11.64 0.19
N GLN A 351 5.11 12.32 -0.90
CA GLN A 351 6.23 11.90 -1.74
C GLN A 351 7.54 12.13 -1.01
N LEU A 352 7.77 13.34 -0.47
CA LEU A 352 8.96 13.63 0.32
C LEU A 352 9.12 12.69 1.52
N ALA A 353 8.02 12.42 2.24
CA ALA A 353 8.04 11.49 3.36
C ALA A 353 8.49 10.08 2.93
N GLN A 354 8.01 9.60 1.78
CA GLN A 354 8.40 8.30 1.22
C GLN A 354 9.85 8.30 0.72
N ASP A 355 10.32 9.39 0.11
CA ASP A 355 11.71 9.55 -0.32
C ASP A 355 12.67 9.49 0.89
N LEU A 356 12.24 10.01 2.04
CA LEU A 356 12.97 9.91 3.32
C LEU A 356 12.78 8.56 4.04
N GLY A 357 12.09 7.60 3.42
CA GLY A 357 11.93 6.25 3.93
C GLY A 357 10.77 6.03 4.91
N LEU A 358 9.86 7.00 5.09
CA LEU A 358 8.67 6.82 5.92
C LEU A 358 7.60 6.01 5.19
N ASP A 359 6.97 5.04 5.87
CA ASP A 359 5.78 4.33 5.35
C ASP A 359 4.53 5.22 5.50
N TRP A 360 4.47 6.23 4.64
CA TRP A 360 3.47 7.30 4.65
C TRP A 360 2.09 6.85 4.17
N ARG A 361 1.03 7.33 4.83
CA ARG A 361 -0.36 7.17 4.40
C ARG A 361 -1.10 8.49 4.42
N SER A 362 -1.64 8.83 3.25
CA SER A 362 -2.43 10.01 3.05
C SER A 362 -3.91 9.79 3.28
N GLY A 363 -4.51 10.69 4.04
CA GLY A 363 -5.92 10.65 4.40
C GLY A 363 -6.29 9.52 5.36
N VAL A 364 -7.18 9.84 6.29
CA VAL A 364 -8.10 8.87 6.90
C VAL A 364 -9.42 8.96 6.13
N GLY A 365 -10.05 7.81 5.84
CA GLY A 365 -11.32 7.77 5.13
C GLY A 365 -12.40 8.62 5.81
N GLU A 366 -13.14 9.43 5.04
CA GLU A 366 -14.09 10.44 5.57
C GLU A 366 -15.13 9.86 6.53
N VAL A 367 -15.53 8.60 6.31
CA VAL A 367 -16.51 7.89 7.12
C VAL A 367 -16.05 7.78 8.59
N TRP A 368 -14.74 7.66 8.82
CA TRP A 368 -14.19 7.45 10.17
C TRP A 368 -14.28 8.66 11.07
N TYR A 369 -14.24 9.87 10.53
CA TYR A 369 -14.44 11.08 11.33
C TYR A 369 -15.86 11.18 11.90
N GLY A 370 -16.85 10.62 11.20
CA GLY A 370 -18.23 10.57 11.69
C GLY A 370 -18.48 9.48 12.72
N ILE A 371 -17.82 8.32 12.57
CA ILE A 371 -17.99 7.18 13.48
C ILE A 371 -17.17 7.36 14.77
N HIS A 372 -15.94 7.86 14.65
CA HIS A 372 -14.99 7.99 15.74
C HIS A 372 -14.43 9.42 15.84
N PRO A 373 -15.29 10.44 16.05
CA PRO A 373 -14.85 11.84 16.06
C PRO A 373 -13.78 12.11 17.11
N ASN A 374 -13.89 11.49 18.29
CA ASN A 374 -12.95 11.69 19.40
C ASN A 374 -11.56 11.06 19.16
N ASP A 375 -11.47 10.09 18.26
CA ASP A 375 -10.21 9.41 17.95
C ASP A 375 -9.43 10.13 16.85
N TYR A 376 -10.14 10.74 15.89
CA TYR A 376 -9.56 11.40 14.72
C TYR A 376 -9.51 12.93 14.80
N HIS A 377 -9.87 13.51 15.94
CA HIS A 377 -9.64 14.91 16.25
C HIS A 377 -8.86 15.03 17.55
N PHE A 378 -7.99 16.03 17.61
CA PHE A 378 -7.25 16.39 18.81
C PHE A 378 -7.15 17.91 18.89
N SER A 379 -7.00 18.46 20.09
CA SER A 379 -6.92 19.89 20.30
C SER A 379 -5.49 20.36 20.54
N HIS A 380 -5.19 21.57 20.09
CA HIS A 380 -3.96 22.30 20.43
C HIS A 380 -4.30 23.79 20.59
N ASP A 381 -3.93 24.39 21.72
CA ASP A 381 -4.22 25.80 22.04
C ASP A 381 -5.71 26.20 21.88
N GLY A 382 -6.62 25.26 22.15
CA GLY A 382 -8.07 25.45 22.03
C GLY A 382 -8.64 25.21 20.63
N ASP A 383 -7.79 25.05 19.63
CA ASP A 383 -8.17 24.75 18.26
C ASP A 383 -8.28 23.24 18.02
N THR A 384 -9.31 22.84 17.28
CA THR A 384 -9.52 21.42 16.93
C THR A 384 -8.81 21.10 15.61
N LEU A 385 -7.84 20.20 15.69
CA LEU A 385 -7.10 19.66 14.56
C LEU A 385 -7.66 18.31 14.14
N ARG A 386 -7.83 18.14 12.83
CA ARG A 386 -8.26 16.89 12.23
C ARG A 386 -7.04 16.07 11.82
N VAL A 387 -6.99 14.81 12.25
CA VAL A 387 -5.98 13.85 11.79
C VAL A 387 -6.12 13.68 10.28
N ALA A 388 -5.11 14.06 9.51
CA ALA A 388 -5.15 13.95 8.06
C ALA A 388 -4.26 12.82 7.58
N GLU A 389 -3.04 12.75 8.10
CA GLU A 389 -1.96 11.91 7.59
C GLU A 389 -1.40 11.04 8.71
N HIS A 390 -0.76 9.93 8.35
CA HIS A 390 -0.06 9.11 9.34
C HIS A 390 1.12 8.33 8.78
N VAL A 391 2.11 8.09 9.64
CA VAL A 391 3.23 7.18 9.38
C VAL A 391 2.92 5.80 9.96
N ARG A 392 3.18 4.75 9.18
CA ARG A 392 3.08 3.35 9.62
C ARG A 392 4.42 2.83 10.11
N VAL A 393 4.62 2.83 11.42
CA VAL A 393 5.92 2.43 11.99
C VAL A 393 6.14 0.91 11.89
N ALA A 394 5.09 0.12 12.09
CA ALA A 394 5.14 -1.34 11.93
C ALA A 394 3.80 -1.90 11.45
N ASN A 395 3.85 -3.07 10.82
CA ASN A 395 2.69 -3.78 10.31
C ASN A 395 2.63 -5.18 10.93
N GLY A 396 1.65 -5.42 11.80
CA GLY A 396 1.42 -6.69 12.46
C GLY A 396 0.04 -6.76 13.09
N ALA A 397 -0.42 -7.96 13.44
CA ALA A 397 -1.66 -8.13 14.18
C ALA A 397 -1.45 -7.75 15.66
N GLY A 398 -2.35 -6.94 16.21
CA GLY A 398 -2.34 -6.50 17.60
C GLY A 398 -1.56 -5.22 17.88
N ALA A 399 -1.96 -4.52 18.94
CA ALA A 399 -1.39 -3.23 19.34
C ALA A 399 0.11 -3.29 19.71
N GLN A 400 0.61 -4.47 20.09
CA GLN A 400 2.03 -4.66 20.36
C GLN A 400 2.89 -4.65 19.10
N ARG A 401 2.35 -5.02 17.92
CA ARG A 401 3.14 -5.18 16.67
C ARG A 401 2.80 -4.16 15.60
N CYS A 402 1.83 -3.29 15.86
CA CYS A 402 1.37 -2.26 14.95
C CYS A 402 1.36 -0.93 15.66
N ALA A 403 2.13 0.02 15.14
CA ALA A 403 2.12 1.39 15.62
C ALA A 403 1.97 2.42 14.51
N ARG A 404 1.44 3.58 14.88
CA ARG A 404 1.15 4.71 14.00
C ARG A 404 1.56 6.02 14.66
N ILE A 405 2.01 6.97 13.84
CA ILE A 405 2.19 8.37 14.23
C ILE A 405 1.19 9.17 13.41
N TYR A 406 0.17 9.73 14.05
CA TYR A 406 -0.84 10.54 13.39
C TYR A 406 -0.47 12.02 13.47
N CYS A 407 -0.65 12.74 12.37
CA CYS A 407 -0.35 14.16 12.31
C CYS A 407 -1.36 14.96 11.48
N ALA A 408 -1.36 16.27 11.74
CA ALA A 408 -2.12 17.26 11.00
C ALA A 408 -1.17 18.32 10.44
N PHE A 409 -1.36 18.69 9.17
CA PHE A 409 -0.65 19.79 8.52
C PHE A 409 -1.54 21.01 8.54
N HIS A 410 -1.12 22.05 9.24
CA HIS A 410 -1.85 23.30 9.30
C HIS A 410 -1.21 24.34 8.37
N PRO A 411 -1.98 24.99 7.47
CA PRO A 411 -1.42 25.94 6.50
C PRO A 411 -1.01 27.28 7.12
N GLY A 412 -1.40 27.53 8.37
CA GLY A 412 -1.23 28.80 9.07
C GLY A 412 -2.55 29.45 9.42
N PRO A 413 -2.51 30.68 9.99
CA PRO A 413 -3.70 31.33 10.50
C PRO A 413 -4.79 31.46 9.43
N THR A 414 -6.02 31.14 9.82
CA THR A 414 -7.23 31.28 8.99
C THR A 414 -8.19 32.26 9.65
N PRO A 415 -9.29 32.69 8.99
CA PRO A 415 -10.30 33.52 9.65
C PRO A 415 -10.94 32.87 10.89
N ASP A 416 -10.89 31.54 10.97
CA ASP A 416 -11.56 30.75 12.02
C ASP A 416 -10.57 30.24 13.10
N ASN A 417 -9.25 30.34 12.88
CA ASN A 417 -8.23 29.94 13.86
C ASN A 417 -6.90 30.70 13.71
N ASP A 418 -6.21 30.91 14.83
CA ASP A 418 -4.92 31.64 14.86
C ASP A 418 -3.69 30.70 14.85
N LEU A 419 -3.90 29.40 14.60
CA LEU A 419 -2.82 28.42 14.63
C LEU A 419 -1.73 28.70 13.58
N PRO A 420 -0.44 28.72 13.98
CA PRO A 420 0.65 28.92 13.04
C PRO A 420 0.76 27.76 12.05
N ARG A 421 1.43 28.02 10.92
CA ARG A 421 1.73 26.98 9.93
C ARG A 421 2.64 25.96 10.61
N GLY A 422 2.31 24.68 10.50
CA GLY A 422 3.07 23.66 11.21
C GLY A 422 2.57 22.25 11.01
N VAL A 423 3.36 21.30 11.51
CA VAL A 423 3.04 19.88 11.55
C VAL A 423 2.80 19.50 13.00
N TYR A 424 1.55 19.18 13.30
CA TYR A 424 1.08 18.89 14.64
C TYR A 424 0.97 17.38 14.82
N VAL A 425 1.74 16.83 15.76
CA VAL A 425 1.72 15.42 16.12
C VAL A 425 0.56 15.19 17.09
N GLY A 426 -0.40 14.38 16.65
CA GLY A 426 -1.56 13.93 17.39
C GLY A 426 -1.29 12.56 18.03
N PRO A 427 -2.23 11.61 17.98
CA PRO A 427 -2.04 10.28 18.55
C PRO A 427 -0.76 9.56 18.08
N VAL A 428 0.00 8.96 19.00
CA VAL A 428 1.20 8.17 18.73
C VAL A 428 1.12 6.82 19.42
N GLY A 429 1.55 5.77 18.73
CA GLY A 429 1.58 4.42 19.29
C GLY A 429 0.45 3.59 18.71
N ARG A 430 -0.67 3.43 19.43
CA ARG A 430 -1.76 2.55 18.96
C ARG A 430 -2.35 3.05 17.65
N LYS A 431 -2.72 2.08 16.81
CA LYS A 431 -3.57 2.33 15.66
C LYS A 431 -4.97 2.77 16.12
N LEU A 432 -5.48 3.86 15.57
CA LEU A 432 -6.83 4.33 15.83
C LEU A 432 -7.88 3.37 15.24
N PRO A 433 -9.09 3.30 15.82
CA PRO A 433 -10.16 2.44 15.33
C PRO A 433 -10.48 2.70 13.84
N ASP A 434 -10.50 1.64 13.05
CA ASP A 434 -10.89 1.62 11.63
C ASP A 434 -11.52 0.27 11.26
N SER A 435 -11.85 0.05 9.98
CA SER A 435 -12.51 -1.18 9.49
C SER A 435 -11.70 -2.45 9.68
N THR A 436 -10.45 -2.32 10.10
CA THR A 436 -9.51 -3.43 10.31
C THR A 436 -9.04 -3.51 11.76
N THR A 437 -9.61 -2.69 12.65
CA THR A 437 -9.38 -2.74 14.10
C THR A 437 -10.49 -3.60 14.69
N GLY A 438 -10.24 -4.92 14.72
CA GLY A 438 -11.13 -5.93 15.28
C GLY A 438 -10.80 -6.28 16.71
#